data_AF-A0A2S5DUN4-F1
#
_entry.id   AF-A0A2S5DUN4-F1
#
_cell.length_a   1.000
_cell.length_b   1.000
_cell.length_c   1.000
_cell.angle_alpha   90.00
_cell.angle_beta   90.00
_cell.angle_gamma   90.00
#
_symmetry.space_group_name_H-M   'P 1'
#
loop_
_entity.id
_entity.type
_entity.pdbx_description
1 polymer ?
#
loop_
_entity_poly.entity_id
_entity_poly.type
_entity_poly.pdbx_seq_one_letter_code
_entity_poly.pdbx_strand_id
1 'polypeptide(L)'
;MAERGRPRSFDKEAALDRAMEVFWRLGYEGASMADLTAAMGIASPSLYAAFGSKEALFRQALDHYGATEGREIWAGVEQAGSAHDAVRNYLMDTARVFTRRSKPAGCLIVLSALHPAERSDTVRQTLIAMRERTVENLRERLGQGVATGEIASQANLDAIARYYVTVQQGMSIQARDGASRRDLEAVAQAALAAWPALVGTGGT
;
A
#
# COMPACT_ATOMS: atom_id res chain seq x y z
N MET A 1 -28.44 -26.60 35.48
CA MET A 1 -27.64 -25.36 35.40
C MET A 1 -27.40 -25.08 33.93
N ALA A 2 -28.03 -24.03 33.39
CA ALA A 2 -27.98 -23.73 31.97
C ALA A 2 -26.56 -23.33 31.55
N GLU A 3 -26.07 -24.03 30.53
CA GLU A 3 -24.80 -23.83 29.83
C GLU A 3 -24.70 -22.37 29.34
N ARG A 4 -23.80 -21.58 29.94
CA ARG A 4 -23.60 -20.16 29.61
C ARG A 4 -22.89 -20.05 28.26
N GLY A 5 -23.71 -20.01 27.22
CA GLY A 5 -23.52 -19.29 25.96
C GLY A 5 -22.20 -19.54 25.23
N ARG A 6 -22.25 -20.42 24.23
CA ARG A 6 -21.24 -20.51 23.16
C ARG A 6 -20.89 -19.09 22.70
N PRO A 7 -19.62 -18.64 22.77
CA PRO A 7 -19.27 -17.29 22.35
C PRO A 7 -19.68 -17.11 20.89
N ARG A 8 -20.32 -15.98 20.57
CA ARG A 8 -20.60 -15.58 19.19
C ARG A 8 -19.26 -15.47 18.47
N SER A 9 -18.85 -16.53 17.77
CA SER A 9 -17.68 -16.52 16.91
C SER A 9 -18.01 -15.63 15.71
N PHE A 10 -17.32 -14.50 15.60
CA PHE A 10 -17.33 -13.68 14.40
C PHE A 10 -16.16 -14.10 13.52
N ASP A 11 -16.29 -13.86 12.22
CA ASP A 11 -15.19 -14.05 11.27
C ASP A 11 -14.15 -12.93 11.49
N LYS A 12 -12.98 -13.32 12.01
CA LYS A 12 -11.91 -12.38 12.35
C LYS A 12 -11.33 -11.69 11.10
N GLU A 13 -11.21 -12.40 9.99
CA GLU A 13 -10.66 -11.84 8.74
C GLU A 13 -11.65 -10.85 8.13
N ALA A 14 -12.94 -11.22 8.04
CA ALA A 14 -13.97 -10.32 7.56
C ALA A 14 -14.11 -9.06 8.44
N ALA A 15 -13.95 -9.20 9.76
CA ALA A 15 -13.91 -8.05 10.66
C ALA A 15 -12.67 -7.18 10.43
N LEU A 16 -11.51 -7.79 10.18
CA LEU A 16 -10.26 -7.06 9.91
C LEU A 16 -10.33 -6.28 8.58
N ASP A 17 -10.88 -6.87 7.51
CA ASP A 17 -11.07 -6.18 6.23
C ASP A 17 -11.97 -4.93 6.39
N ARG A 18 -13.06 -5.05 7.16
CA ARG A 18 -13.94 -3.91 7.45
C ARG A 18 -13.25 -2.83 8.29
N ALA A 19 -12.44 -3.22 9.28
CA ALA A 19 -11.64 -2.27 10.05
C ALA A 19 -10.59 -1.56 9.17
N MET A 20 -9.92 -2.30 8.28
CA MET A 20 -8.97 -1.77 7.31
C MET A 20 -9.62 -0.70 6.43
N GLU A 21 -10.82 -0.94 5.90
CA GLU A 21 -11.53 0.06 5.08
C GLU A 21 -11.90 1.32 5.86
N VAL A 22 -12.26 1.20 7.15
CA VAL A 22 -12.52 2.37 8.00
C VAL A 22 -11.24 3.19 8.17
N PHE A 23 -10.12 2.55 8.51
CA PHE A 23 -8.83 3.23 8.62
C PHE A 23 -8.36 3.84 7.30
N TRP A 24 -8.67 3.21 6.17
CA TRP A 24 -8.30 3.72 4.85
C TRP A 24 -9.06 5.01 4.51
N ARG A 25 -10.33 5.09 4.88
CA ARG A 25 -11.14 6.30 4.66
C ARG A 25 -10.83 7.42 5.64
N LEU A 26 -10.64 7.09 6.92
CA LEU A 26 -10.62 8.09 8.01
C LEU A 26 -9.21 8.34 8.59
N GLY A 27 -8.22 7.53 8.21
CA GLY A 27 -6.92 7.48 8.86
C GLY A 27 -6.98 6.84 10.26
N TYR A 28 -5.81 6.62 10.86
CA TYR A 28 -5.72 6.06 12.20
C TYR A 28 -6.43 6.93 13.23
N GLU A 29 -6.11 8.22 13.31
CA GLU A 29 -6.69 9.12 14.32
C GLU A 29 -8.19 9.37 14.09
N GLY A 30 -8.62 9.54 12.83
CA GLY A 30 -10.01 9.84 12.49
C GLY A 30 -10.98 8.68 12.71
N ALA A 31 -10.51 7.43 12.69
CA ALA A 31 -11.35 6.26 12.97
C ALA A 31 -11.62 6.12 14.47
N SER A 32 -12.85 6.38 14.93
CA SER A 32 -13.19 6.15 16.34
C SER A 32 -13.39 4.66 16.64
N MET A 33 -13.32 4.26 17.92
CA MET A 33 -13.67 2.90 18.33
C MET A 33 -15.13 2.54 18.00
N ALA A 34 -16.02 3.54 17.97
CA ALA A 34 -17.41 3.37 17.59
C ALA A 34 -17.54 3.07 16.09
N ASP A 35 -16.81 3.79 15.23
CA ASP A 35 -16.79 3.53 13.78
C ASP A 35 -16.27 2.12 13.48
N LEU A 36 -15.19 1.73 14.15
CA LEU A 36 -14.58 0.40 14.01
C LEU A 36 -15.54 -0.71 14.44
N THR A 37 -16.09 -0.63 15.66
CA THR A 37 -17.00 -1.67 16.16
C THR A 37 -18.29 -1.78 15.34
N ALA A 38 -18.85 -0.64 14.91
CA ALA A 38 -20.01 -0.59 14.03
C ALA A 38 -19.72 -1.24 12.66
N ALA A 39 -18.61 -0.88 12.02
CA ALA A 39 -18.23 -1.44 10.72
C ALA A 39 -17.92 -2.94 10.82
N MET A 40 -17.20 -3.36 11.85
CA MET A 40 -16.84 -4.77 12.07
C MET A 40 -18.06 -5.64 12.40
N GLY A 41 -19.13 -5.04 12.94
CA GLY A 41 -20.31 -5.75 13.41
C GLY A 41 -20.09 -6.50 14.72
N ILE A 42 -19.17 -6.00 15.57
CA ILE A 42 -18.81 -6.62 16.85
C ILE A 42 -18.91 -5.62 18.00
N ALA A 43 -19.14 -6.12 19.21
CA ALA A 43 -19.12 -5.28 20.40
C ALA A 43 -17.69 -4.91 20.81
N SER A 44 -17.53 -3.76 21.45
CA SER A 44 -16.24 -3.25 21.93
C SER A 44 -15.42 -4.30 22.72
N PRO A 45 -15.98 -5.06 23.70
CA PRO A 45 -15.22 -6.11 24.37
C PRO A 45 -14.66 -7.20 23.44
N SER A 46 -15.39 -7.58 22.40
CA SER A 46 -14.95 -8.57 21.41
C SER A 46 -13.80 -8.04 20.55
N LEU A 47 -13.82 -6.74 20.22
CA LEU A 47 -12.72 -6.09 19.51
C LEU A 47 -11.44 -6.15 20.34
N TYR A 48 -11.49 -5.68 21.59
CA TYR A 48 -10.31 -5.69 22.47
C TYR A 48 -9.80 -7.11 22.71
N ALA A 49 -10.69 -8.08 22.91
CA ALA A 49 -10.31 -9.48 23.11
C ALA A 49 -9.61 -10.10 21.89
N ALA A 50 -10.04 -9.76 20.67
CA ALA A 50 -9.52 -10.38 19.44
C ALA A 50 -8.33 -9.66 18.80
N PHE A 51 -8.23 -8.35 19.00
CA PHE A 51 -7.27 -7.48 18.32
C PHE A 51 -6.38 -6.67 19.26
N GLY A 52 -6.61 -6.72 20.58
CA GLY A 52 -5.82 -5.99 21.56
C GLY A 52 -6.27 -4.53 21.64
N SER A 53 -5.52 -3.62 21.04
CA SER A 53 -5.78 -2.17 21.06
C SER A 53 -6.14 -1.63 19.66
N LYS A 54 -6.59 -0.38 19.59
CA LYS A 54 -6.76 0.32 18.30
C LYS A 54 -5.46 0.31 17.48
N GLU A 55 -4.33 0.54 18.15
CA GLU A 55 -2.99 0.52 17.53
C GLU A 55 -2.64 -0.88 17.00
N ALA A 56 -2.88 -1.93 17.79
CA ALA A 56 -2.63 -3.31 17.36
C ALA A 56 -3.57 -3.76 16.23
N LEU A 57 -4.83 -3.32 16.25
CA LEU A 57 -5.77 -3.52 15.15
C LEU A 57 -5.31 -2.78 13.88
N PHE A 58 -4.81 -1.56 14.01
CA PHE A 58 -4.28 -0.79 12.88
C PHE A 58 -3.07 -1.46 12.23
N ARG A 59 -2.12 -1.96 13.02
CA ARG A 59 -0.98 -2.74 12.48
C ARG A 59 -1.44 -3.98 11.73
N GLN A 60 -2.36 -4.76 12.31
CA GLN A 60 -2.95 -5.91 11.63
C GLN A 60 -3.67 -5.51 10.33
N ALA A 61 -4.33 -4.35 10.30
CA ALA A 61 -4.98 -3.84 9.09
C ALA A 61 -3.95 -3.41 8.02
N LEU A 62 -2.82 -2.82 8.40
CA LEU A 62 -1.71 -2.51 7.49
C LEU A 62 -1.08 -3.78 6.89
N ASP A 63 -0.86 -4.80 7.72
CA ASP A 63 -0.35 -6.09 7.26
C ASP A 63 -1.34 -6.78 6.33
N HIS A 64 -2.63 -6.75 6.67
CA HIS A 64 -3.71 -7.28 5.83
C HIS A 64 -3.75 -6.56 4.47
N TYR A 65 -3.70 -5.22 4.47
CA TYR A 65 -3.63 -4.40 3.26
C TYR A 65 -2.43 -4.78 2.37
N GLY A 66 -1.26 -4.98 2.96
CA GLY A 66 -0.07 -5.42 2.23
C GLY A 66 -0.24 -6.80 1.59
N ALA A 67 -0.86 -7.74 2.31
CA ALA A 67 -1.08 -9.11 1.86
C ALA A 67 -2.16 -9.26 0.77
N THR A 68 -3.12 -8.33 0.71
CA THR A 68 -4.24 -8.33 -0.24
C THR A 68 -4.05 -7.29 -1.34
N GLU A 69 -4.33 -6.02 -1.07
CA GLU A 69 -4.30 -4.92 -2.03
C GLU A 69 -2.87 -4.65 -2.54
N GLY A 70 -1.87 -4.72 -1.65
CA GLY A 70 -0.46 -4.58 -2.01
C GLY A 70 0.03 -5.70 -2.91
N ARG A 71 -0.37 -6.95 -2.64
CA ARG A 71 0.00 -8.13 -3.45
C ARG A 71 -0.46 -7.99 -4.90
N GLU A 72 -1.63 -7.41 -5.13
CA GLU A 72 -2.12 -7.20 -6.49
C GLU A 72 -1.24 -6.25 -7.32
N ILE A 73 -0.59 -5.26 -6.67
CA ILE A 73 0.35 -4.36 -7.33
C ILE A 73 1.70 -5.06 -7.55
N TRP A 74 2.18 -5.79 -6.55
CA TRP A 74 3.52 -6.40 -6.59
C TRP A 74 3.60 -7.69 -7.41
N ALA A 75 2.49 -8.42 -7.62
CA ALA A 75 2.47 -9.62 -8.45
C ALA A 75 2.98 -9.36 -9.87
N GLY A 76 2.63 -8.21 -10.46
CA GLY A 76 3.11 -7.81 -11.79
C GLY A 76 4.61 -7.49 -11.82
N VAL A 77 5.19 -7.07 -10.70
CA VAL A 77 6.63 -6.79 -10.55
C VAL A 77 7.44 -8.09 -10.49
N GLU A 78 6.95 -9.05 -9.69
CA GLU A 78 7.59 -10.36 -9.48
C GLU A 78 7.60 -11.21 -10.77
N GLN A 79 6.54 -11.11 -11.57
CA GLN A 79 6.38 -11.89 -12.80
C GLN A 79 7.03 -11.25 -14.03
N ALA A 80 7.51 -10.00 -13.92
CA ALA A 80 8.05 -9.27 -15.06
C ALA A 80 9.39 -9.84 -15.54
N GLY A 81 9.53 -10.00 -16.85
CA GLY A 81 10.77 -10.49 -17.49
C GLY A 81 11.93 -9.49 -17.52
N SER A 82 11.66 -8.21 -17.30
CA SER A 82 12.67 -7.13 -17.30
C SER A 82 12.38 -6.10 -16.20
N ALA A 83 13.39 -5.33 -15.81
CA ALA A 83 13.25 -4.26 -14.82
C ALA A 83 12.31 -3.15 -15.32
N HIS A 84 12.34 -2.82 -16.61
CA HIS A 84 11.41 -1.92 -17.26
C HIS A 84 9.98 -2.41 -17.12
N ASP A 85 9.73 -3.69 -17.45
CA ASP A 85 8.39 -4.27 -17.37
C ASP A 85 7.90 -4.36 -15.93
N ALA A 86 8.80 -4.61 -14.97
CA ALA A 86 8.50 -4.55 -13.55
C ALA A 86 8.00 -3.16 -13.13
N VAL A 87 8.71 -2.09 -13.51
CA VAL A 87 8.28 -0.72 -13.20
C VAL A 87 7.00 -0.34 -13.94
N ARG A 88 6.84 -0.77 -15.20
CA ARG A 88 5.60 -0.57 -15.95
C ARG A 88 4.42 -1.23 -15.24
N ASN A 89 4.56 -2.50 -14.88
CA ASN A 89 3.51 -3.24 -14.20
C ASN A 89 3.19 -2.61 -12.84
N TYR A 90 4.22 -2.24 -12.06
CA TYR A 90 4.05 -1.54 -10.78
C TYR A 90 3.15 -0.30 -10.89
N LEU A 91 3.41 0.57 -11.87
CA LEU A 91 2.63 1.81 -12.05
C LEU A 91 1.25 1.56 -12.66
N MET A 92 1.13 0.66 -13.64
CA MET A 92 -0.14 0.37 -14.29
C MET A 92 -1.10 -0.40 -13.36
N ASP A 93 -0.59 -1.36 -12.59
CA ASP A 93 -1.38 -2.06 -11.58
C ASP A 93 -1.76 -1.12 -10.42
N THR A 94 -0.87 -0.18 -10.05
CA THR A 94 -1.20 0.92 -9.13
C THR A 94 -2.40 1.72 -9.64
N ALA A 95 -2.41 2.16 -10.90
CA ALA A 95 -3.52 2.91 -11.47
C ALA A 95 -4.84 2.14 -11.41
N ARG A 96 -4.80 0.82 -11.67
CA ARG A 96 -5.97 -0.07 -11.56
C ARG A 96 -6.45 -0.22 -10.11
N VAL A 97 -5.55 -0.52 -9.18
CA VAL A 97 -5.89 -0.82 -7.78
C VAL A 97 -6.43 0.44 -7.10
N PHE A 98 -5.77 1.59 -7.26
CA PHE A 98 -6.17 2.82 -6.56
C PHE A 98 -7.49 3.43 -7.04
N THR A 99 -8.00 3.01 -8.21
CA THR A 99 -9.25 3.54 -8.80
C THR A 99 -10.37 2.50 -8.83
N ARG A 100 -10.18 1.36 -8.14
CA ARG A 100 -11.18 0.30 -8.06
C ARG A 100 -12.41 0.78 -7.29
N ARG A 101 -13.58 0.70 -7.92
CA ARG A 101 -14.85 1.17 -7.33
C ARG A 101 -15.32 0.41 -6.08
N SER A 102 -14.82 -0.81 -5.87
CA SER A 102 -15.23 -1.66 -4.73
C SER A 102 -14.46 -1.38 -3.44
N LYS A 103 -13.43 -0.54 -3.46
CA LYS A 103 -12.58 -0.22 -2.30
C LYS A 103 -12.34 1.30 -2.22
N PRO A 104 -11.90 1.83 -1.07
CA PRO A 104 -11.48 3.23 -0.96
C PRO A 104 -10.36 3.55 -1.96
N ALA A 105 -10.35 4.76 -2.51
CA ALA A 105 -9.35 5.17 -3.49
C ALA A 105 -7.97 5.45 -2.85
N GLY A 106 -6.90 5.24 -3.63
CA GLY A 106 -5.52 5.48 -3.20
C GLY A 106 -4.93 4.35 -2.35
N CYS A 107 -3.93 4.65 -1.51
CA CYS A 107 -3.20 3.69 -0.70
C CYS A 107 -3.34 3.99 0.79
N LEU A 108 -3.77 3.01 1.58
CA LEU A 108 -3.88 3.12 3.03
C LEU A 108 -2.58 3.63 3.68
N ILE A 109 -1.43 3.08 3.29
CA ILE A 109 -0.11 3.40 3.88
C ILE A 109 0.29 4.85 3.59
N VAL A 110 0.03 5.33 2.36
CA VAL A 110 0.39 6.69 1.94
C VAL A 110 -0.55 7.70 2.58
N LEU A 111 -1.85 7.45 2.52
CA LEU A 111 -2.87 8.37 3.01
C LEU A 111 -2.88 8.50 4.53
N SER A 112 -2.58 7.42 5.26
CA SER A 112 -2.50 7.46 6.72
C SER A 112 -1.41 8.41 7.22
N ALA A 113 -0.30 8.50 6.49
CA ALA A 113 0.88 9.29 6.89
C ALA A 113 0.73 10.80 6.72
N LEU A 114 -0.36 11.26 6.08
CA LEU A 114 -0.62 12.68 5.85
C LEU A 114 -1.30 13.36 7.04
N HIS A 115 -1.67 12.63 8.09
CA HIS A 115 -2.32 13.17 9.27
C HIS A 115 -1.28 13.76 10.25
N PRO A 116 -1.20 15.11 10.44
CA PRO A 116 -0.13 15.76 11.21
C PRO A 116 -0.13 15.49 12.72
N ALA A 117 -1.13 14.75 13.22
CA ALA A 117 -1.39 14.54 14.63
C ALA A 117 -1.13 13.10 15.09
N GLU A 118 -0.28 12.34 14.39
CA GLU A 118 0.19 11.01 14.82
C GLU A 118 0.98 11.12 16.14
N ARG A 119 0.26 11.15 17.27
CA ARG A 119 0.85 11.20 18.62
C ARG A 119 1.43 9.85 19.07
N SER A 120 1.21 8.77 18.32
CA SER A 120 1.90 7.49 18.54
C SER A 120 3.10 7.40 17.61
N ASP A 121 4.29 7.69 18.15
CA ASP A 121 5.58 7.55 17.44
C ASP A 121 5.72 6.19 16.74
N THR A 122 5.11 5.15 17.31
CA THR A 122 5.19 3.78 16.82
C THR A 122 4.40 3.53 15.53
N VAL A 123 3.24 4.17 15.37
CA VAL A 123 2.42 4.09 14.14
C VAL A 123 3.15 4.79 13.00
N ARG A 124 3.65 6.00 13.27
CA ARG A 124 4.46 6.77 12.33
C ARG A 124 5.67 5.99 11.85
N GLN A 125 6.42 5.38 12.76
CA GLN A 125 7.58 4.55 12.44
C GLN A 125 7.21 3.34 11.58
N THR A 126 6.07 2.69 11.86
CA THR A 126 5.58 1.56 11.07
C THR A 126 5.29 2.00 9.62
N LEU A 127 4.58 3.11 9.44
CA LEU A 127 4.28 3.65 8.12
C LEU A 127 5.55 4.09 7.35
N ILE A 128 6.52 4.69 8.03
CA ILE A 128 7.84 5.02 7.44
C ILE A 128 8.54 3.75 6.97
N ALA A 129 8.62 2.72 7.83
CA ALA A 129 9.27 1.46 7.50
C ALA A 129 8.63 0.77 6.30
N MET A 130 7.29 0.78 6.19
CA MET A 130 6.59 0.20 5.03
C MET A 130 6.90 0.95 3.73
N ARG A 131 7.00 2.28 3.76
CA ARG A 131 7.38 3.08 2.57
C ARG A 131 8.82 2.82 2.17
N GLU A 132 9.75 2.81 3.12
CA GLU A 132 11.16 2.50 2.83
C GLU A 132 11.32 1.07 2.32
N ARG A 133 10.54 0.11 2.82
CA ARG A 133 10.51 -1.26 2.28
C ARG A 133 10.05 -1.32 0.83
N THR A 134 9.10 -0.47 0.44
CA THR A 134 8.64 -0.35 -0.96
C THR A 134 9.78 0.14 -1.86
N VAL A 135 10.55 1.13 -1.40
CA VAL A 135 11.75 1.63 -2.12
C VAL A 135 12.79 0.51 -2.26
N GLU A 136 13.07 -0.20 -1.18
CA GLU A 136 14.05 -1.28 -1.17
C GLU A 136 13.67 -2.41 -2.14
N ASN A 137 12.42 -2.87 -2.10
CA ASN A 137 11.94 -3.93 -3.01
C ASN A 137 12.09 -3.52 -4.49
N LEU A 138 11.81 -2.25 -4.82
CA LEU A 138 11.96 -1.78 -6.19
C LEU A 138 13.44 -1.65 -6.58
N ARG A 139 14.29 -1.18 -5.66
CA ARG A 139 15.74 -1.12 -5.83
C ARG A 139 16.35 -2.49 -6.09
N GLU A 140 15.96 -3.50 -5.31
CA GLU A 140 16.37 -4.90 -5.51
C GLU A 140 15.99 -5.38 -6.92
N ARG A 141 14.75 -5.09 -7.36
CA ARG A 141 14.28 -5.47 -8.70
C ARG A 141 15.05 -4.76 -9.81
N LEU A 142 15.43 -3.50 -9.63
CA LEU A 142 16.28 -2.75 -10.56
C LEU A 142 17.71 -3.30 -10.59
N GLY A 143 18.25 -3.76 -9.46
CA GLY A 143 19.57 -4.39 -9.38
C GLY A 143 19.70 -5.63 -10.26
N GLN A 144 18.61 -6.40 -10.41
CA GLN A 144 18.55 -7.51 -11.37
C GLN A 144 18.64 -7.04 -12.83
N GLY A 145 18.14 -5.84 -13.14
CA GLY A 145 18.30 -5.19 -14.44
C GLY A 145 19.76 -4.83 -14.74
N VAL A 146 20.54 -4.46 -13.73
CA VAL A 146 21.99 -4.25 -13.89
C VAL A 146 22.70 -5.57 -14.20
N ALA A 147 22.37 -6.64 -13.48
CA ALA A 147 22.98 -7.96 -13.68
C ALA A 147 22.71 -8.55 -15.08
N THR A 148 21.61 -8.15 -15.72
CA THR A 148 21.24 -8.56 -17.09
C THR A 148 21.69 -7.59 -18.18
N GLY A 149 22.30 -6.45 -17.80
CA GLY A 149 22.77 -5.42 -18.74
C GLY A 149 21.66 -4.47 -19.24
N GLU A 150 20.43 -4.60 -18.74
CA GLU A 150 19.31 -3.71 -19.09
C GLU A 150 19.52 -2.28 -18.54
N ILE A 151 20.14 -2.18 -17.36
CA ILE A 151 20.42 -0.92 -16.66
C ILE A 151 21.94 -0.77 -16.58
N ALA A 152 22.46 0.42 -16.89
CA ALA A 152 23.89 0.68 -16.79
C ALA A 152 24.39 0.53 -15.33
N SER A 153 25.59 -0.01 -15.15
CA SER A 153 26.14 -0.32 -13.81
C SER A 153 26.36 0.92 -12.94
N GLN A 154 26.51 2.10 -13.55
CA GLN A 154 26.64 3.39 -12.88
C GLN A 154 25.31 4.09 -12.58
N ALA A 155 24.17 3.50 -12.96
CA ALA A 155 22.85 4.09 -12.70
C ALA A 155 22.59 4.20 -11.20
N ASN A 156 22.00 5.32 -10.77
CA ASN A 156 21.66 5.56 -9.37
C ASN A 156 20.34 4.85 -9.02
N LEU A 157 20.42 3.56 -8.68
CA LEU A 157 19.24 2.72 -8.40
C LEU A 157 18.37 3.26 -7.25
N ASP A 158 18.99 3.87 -6.23
CA ASP A 158 18.26 4.50 -5.11
C ASP A 158 17.39 5.65 -5.60
N ALA A 159 17.95 6.53 -6.43
CA ALA A 159 17.21 7.66 -6.99
C ALA A 159 16.08 7.18 -7.92
N ILE A 160 16.34 6.16 -8.74
CA ILE A 160 15.35 5.59 -9.66
C ILE A 160 14.20 4.93 -8.89
N ALA A 161 14.51 4.12 -7.87
CA ALA A 161 13.50 3.49 -7.02
C ALA A 161 12.65 4.55 -6.30
N ARG A 162 13.30 5.56 -5.69
CA ARG A 162 12.59 6.66 -5.01
C ARG A 162 11.74 7.48 -5.97
N TYR A 163 12.19 7.72 -7.20
CA TYR A 163 11.40 8.40 -8.23
C TYR A 163 10.07 7.66 -8.50
N TYR A 164 10.13 6.38 -8.83
CA TYR A 164 8.92 5.62 -9.17
C TYR A 164 8.00 5.40 -7.96
N VAL A 165 8.56 5.21 -6.75
CA VAL A 165 7.74 5.18 -5.52
C VAL A 165 7.10 6.53 -5.25
N THR A 166 7.79 7.65 -5.51
CA THR A 166 7.21 9.01 -5.38
C THR A 166 6.06 9.21 -6.35
N VAL A 167 6.20 8.75 -7.60
CA VAL A 167 5.11 8.79 -8.59
C VAL A 167 3.90 8.01 -8.08
N GLN A 168 4.09 6.78 -7.58
CA GLN A 168 3.02 5.97 -7.02
C GLN A 168 2.33 6.64 -5.82
N GLN A 169 3.10 7.27 -4.93
CA GLN A 169 2.56 8.04 -3.81
C GLN A 169 1.71 9.23 -4.29
N GLY A 170 2.16 9.94 -5.33
CA GLY A 170 1.38 11.00 -5.98
C GLY A 170 0.09 10.48 -6.60
N MET A 171 0.12 9.32 -7.26
CA MET A 171 -1.06 8.66 -7.82
C MET A 171 -2.08 8.30 -6.72
N SER A 172 -1.63 7.93 -5.52
CA SER A 172 -2.53 7.67 -4.38
C SER A 172 -3.32 8.92 -3.99
N ILE A 173 -2.67 10.09 -3.98
CA ILE A 173 -3.33 11.36 -3.63
C ILE A 173 -4.33 11.74 -4.73
N GLN A 174 -3.92 11.68 -5.99
CA GLN A 174 -4.80 11.99 -7.11
C GLN A 174 -6.02 11.07 -7.19
N ALA A 175 -5.84 9.76 -6.93
CA ALA A 175 -6.94 8.81 -6.85
C ALA A 175 -7.97 9.21 -5.77
N ARG A 176 -7.47 9.58 -4.58
CA ARG A 176 -8.32 10.07 -3.48
C ARG A 176 -9.11 11.31 -3.88
N ASP A 177 -8.48 12.21 -4.65
CA ASP A 177 -9.07 13.46 -5.10
C ASP A 177 -9.99 13.28 -6.33
N GLY A 178 -10.18 12.05 -6.81
CA GLY A 178 -11.16 11.70 -7.84
C GLY A 178 -10.59 11.50 -9.25
N ALA A 179 -9.26 11.45 -9.40
CA ALA A 179 -8.65 11.13 -10.68
C ALA A 179 -9.11 9.76 -11.20
N SER A 180 -9.43 9.67 -12.48
CA SER A 180 -9.89 8.43 -13.09
C SER A 180 -8.72 7.47 -13.32
N ARG A 181 -9.04 6.19 -13.57
CA ARG A 181 -8.05 5.19 -13.99
C ARG A 181 -7.22 5.68 -15.18
N ARG A 182 -7.87 6.30 -16.16
CA ARG A 182 -7.23 6.84 -17.37
C ARG A 182 -6.23 7.95 -17.02
N ASP A 183 -6.57 8.82 -16.07
CA ASP A 183 -5.68 9.90 -15.64
C ASP A 183 -4.42 9.32 -14.96
N LEU A 184 -4.59 8.32 -14.10
CA LEU A 184 -3.46 7.65 -13.44
C LEU A 184 -2.61 6.81 -14.41
N GLU A 185 -3.21 6.13 -15.38
CA GLU A 185 -2.48 5.45 -16.45
C GLU A 185 -1.67 6.44 -17.31
N ALA A 186 -2.18 7.66 -17.53
CA ALA A 186 -1.43 8.71 -18.22
C ALA A 186 -0.24 9.21 -17.38
N VAL A 187 -0.40 9.35 -16.06
CA VAL A 187 0.71 9.65 -15.14
C VAL A 187 1.77 8.53 -15.17
N ALA A 188 1.34 7.27 -15.14
CA ALA A 188 2.23 6.12 -15.24
C ALA A 188 3.03 6.14 -16.56
N GLN A 189 2.37 6.39 -17.68
CA GLN A 189 3.04 6.48 -18.98
C GLN A 189 4.03 7.65 -19.07
N ALA A 190 3.67 8.81 -18.49
CA ALA A 190 4.57 9.97 -18.43
C ALA A 190 5.81 9.67 -17.57
N ALA A 191 5.66 8.96 -16.46
CA ALA A 191 6.80 8.54 -15.63
C ALA A 191 7.69 7.52 -16.35
N LEU A 192 7.10 6.57 -17.09
CA LEU A 192 7.86 5.60 -17.89
C LEU A 192 8.65 6.23 -19.03
N ALA A 193 8.21 7.38 -19.55
CA ALA A 193 8.99 8.12 -20.55
C ALA A 193 10.35 8.60 -20.01
N ALA A 194 10.51 8.73 -18.70
CA ALA A 194 11.80 9.05 -18.07
C ALA A 194 12.77 7.86 -18.02
N TRP A 195 12.28 6.61 -18.20
CA TRP A 195 13.09 5.40 -18.03
C TRP A 195 14.43 5.43 -18.78
N PRO A 196 14.51 5.72 -20.10
CA PRO A 196 15.77 5.66 -20.83
C PRO A 196 16.83 6.64 -20.30
N ALA A 197 16.38 7.82 -19.85
CA ALA A 197 17.26 8.84 -19.29
C ALA A 197 17.75 8.47 -17.88
N LEU A 198 16.94 7.75 -17.11
CA LEU A 198 17.23 7.35 -15.74
C LEU A 198 18.20 6.16 -15.67
N VAL A 199 18.01 5.16 -16.53
CA VAL A 199 18.80 3.91 -16.44
C VAL A 199 20.16 4.01 -17.10
N GLY A 200 20.31 4.90 -18.09
CA GLY A 200 21.44 4.89 -19.02
C GLY A 200 21.47 3.58 -19.80
N THR A 201 21.50 3.62 -21.13
CA THR A 201 21.71 2.37 -21.87
C THR A 201 23.12 1.87 -21.57
N GLY A 202 23.24 0.69 -20.96
CA GLY A 202 24.53 0.03 -20.79
C GLY A 202 25.20 -0.08 -22.15
N GLY A 203 26.31 0.64 -22.35
CA GLY A 203 27.07 0.54 -23.59
C GLY A 203 27.54 -0.90 -23.74
N THR A 204 27.14 -1.56 -24.83
CA THR A 204 27.83 -2.75 -25.35
C THR A 204 29.26 -2.40 -25.72
#